data_AF-A0A364JUT9-F1
#
_entry.id   AF-A0A364JUT9-F1
#
_cell.length_a   1.000
_cell.length_b   1.000
_cell.length_c   1.000
_cell.angle_alpha   90.00
_cell.angle_beta   90.00
_cell.angle_gamma   90.00
#
_symmetry.space_group_name_H-M   'P 1'
#
loop_
_entity.id
_entity.type
_entity.pdbx_description
1 polymer ?
#
loop_
_entity_poly.entity_id
_entity_poly.type
_entity_poly.pdbx_seq_one_letter_code
_entity_poly.pdbx_strand_id
1 'polypeptide(L)'
;MSEGKKLDDGKARMDLLPPEFLFATADILAFGAGKYGDRNWEKGMSWGRVFAALMRHMWAWWRKEPNDPETGKSHLWHAACCIAFLIAYEQRQSGTDDRP
;
A
#
# COMPACT_ATOMS: atom_id res chain seq x y z
N MET A 1 36.83 9.02 -23.81
CA MET A 1 35.50 8.50 -24.19
C MET A 1 34.46 9.34 -23.48
N SER A 2 33.46 9.88 -24.17
CA SER A 2 32.36 10.61 -23.52
C SER A 2 31.29 9.60 -23.09
N GLU A 3 30.98 9.55 -21.79
CA GLU A 3 29.85 8.74 -21.29
C GLU A 3 28.50 9.45 -21.49
N GLY A 4 27.41 8.69 -21.43
CA GLY A 4 26.06 9.23 -21.50
C GLY A 4 25.69 9.97 -20.22
N LYS A 5 25.23 11.22 -20.35
CA LYS A 5 24.75 12.02 -19.22
C LYS A 5 23.25 11.81 -19.02
N LYS A 6 22.84 11.48 -17.80
CA LYS A 6 21.41 11.42 -17.41
C LYS A 6 21.09 12.59 -16.49
N LEU A 7 20.20 13.48 -16.93
CA LEU A 7 19.70 14.61 -16.13
C LEU A 7 18.43 14.16 -15.41
N ASP A 8 18.56 13.89 -14.11
CA ASP A 8 17.47 13.41 -13.25
C ASP A 8 16.93 14.48 -12.30
N ASP A 9 17.33 15.74 -12.47
CA ASP A 9 16.79 16.88 -11.72
C ASP A 9 15.27 16.94 -11.83
N GLY A 10 14.60 17.11 -10.69
CA GLY A 10 13.14 17.17 -10.58
C GLY A 10 12.42 15.82 -10.67
N LYS A 11 13.12 14.70 -10.85
CA LYS A 11 12.49 13.36 -10.88
C LYS A 11 12.35 12.77 -9.47
N ALA A 12 11.35 11.90 -9.30
CA ALA A 12 11.17 11.16 -8.06
C ALA A 12 12.39 10.25 -7.76
N ARG A 13 12.88 10.33 -6.51
CA ARG A 13 14.04 9.57 -6.03
C ARG A 13 13.63 8.19 -5.54
N MET A 14 13.29 7.30 -6.48
CA MET A 14 12.87 5.92 -6.21
C MET A 14 13.91 5.13 -5.41
N ASP A 15 15.18 5.46 -5.57
CA ASP A 15 16.32 4.86 -4.87
C ASP A 15 16.36 5.17 -3.36
N LEU A 16 15.61 6.18 -2.90
CA LEU A 16 15.49 6.53 -1.48
C LEU A 16 14.33 5.81 -0.79
N LEU A 17 13.49 5.07 -1.52
CA LEU A 17 12.44 4.27 -0.90
C LEU A 17 13.07 3.11 -0.12
N PRO A 18 12.70 2.90 1.16
CA PRO A 18 13.14 1.73 1.91
C PRO A 18 12.66 0.46 1.18
N PRO A 19 13.56 -0.47 0.79
CA PRO A 19 13.16 -1.69 0.11
C PRO A 19 12.17 -2.54 0.94
N GLU A 20 12.25 -2.47 2.26
CA GLU A 20 11.34 -3.15 3.18
C GLU A 20 9.89 -2.72 2.96
N PHE A 21 9.64 -1.44 2.68
CA PHE A 21 8.30 -0.94 2.37
C PHE A 21 7.76 -1.54 1.07
N LEU A 22 8.61 -1.64 0.05
CA LEU A 22 8.27 -2.20 -1.26
C LEU A 22 7.94 -3.69 -1.14
N PHE A 23 8.82 -4.47 -0.53
CA PHE A 23 8.64 -5.91 -0.37
C PHE A 23 7.50 -6.24 0.59
N ALA A 24 7.35 -5.50 1.69
CA ALA A 24 6.22 -5.66 2.61
C ALA A 24 4.87 -5.47 1.90
N THR A 25 4.74 -4.41 1.11
CA THR A 25 3.52 -4.13 0.36
C THR A 25 3.27 -5.21 -0.70
N ALA A 26 4.33 -5.63 -1.41
CA ALA A 26 4.24 -6.69 -2.42
C ALA A 26 3.78 -8.04 -1.81
N ASP A 27 4.29 -8.43 -0.64
CA ASP A 27 3.88 -9.64 0.06
C ASP A 27 2.38 -9.62 0.41
N ILE A 28 1.87 -8.50 0.92
CA ILE A 28 0.43 -8.37 1.23
C ILE A 28 -0.43 -8.36 -0.03
N LEU A 29 0.04 -7.75 -1.12
CA LEU A 29 -0.63 -7.82 -2.42
C LEU A 29 -0.69 -9.25 -2.96
N ALA A 30 0.39 -10.03 -2.82
CA ALA A 30 0.43 -11.44 -3.21
C ALA A 30 -0.55 -12.29 -2.38
N PHE A 31 -0.60 -12.07 -1.07
CA PHE A 31 -1.61 -12.69 -0.20
C PHE A 31 -3.04 -12.35 -0.65
N GLY A 32 -3.31 -11.06 -0.91
CA GLY A 32 -4.60 -10.59 -1.40
C GLY A 32 -4.97 -11.17 -2.77
N ALA A 33 -4.00 -11.33 -3.68
CA ALA A 33 -4.20 -11.94 -4.98
C ALA A 33 -4.59 -13.42 -4.85
N GLY A 34 -3.94 -14.18 -3.97
CA GLY A 34 -4.33 -15.57 -3.68
C GLY A 34 -5.75 -15.71 -3.11
N LYS A 35 -6.20 -14.71 -2.33
CA LYS A 35 -7.52 -14.73 -1.67
C LYS A 35 -8.66 -14.18 -2.52
N TYR A 36 -8.43 -13.11 -3.27
CA TYR A 36 -9.45 -12.34 -3.97
C TYR A 36 -9.27 -12.31 -5.50
N GLY A 37 -8.23 -12.95 -6.02
CA GLY A 37 -7.82 -12.90 -7.42
C GLY A 37 -6.90 -11.72 -7.72
N ASP A 38 -6.12 -11.88 -8.80
CA ASP A 38 -5.17 -10.88 -9.26
C ASP A 38 -5.85 -9.52 -9.49
N ARG A 39 -5.18 -8.45 -9.05
CA ARG A 39 -5.59 -7.06 -9.29
C ARG A 39 -7.02 -6.74 -8.82
N ASN A 40 -7.62 -7.52 -7.91
CA ASN A 40 -8.99 -7.29 -7.45
C ASN A 40 -9.22 -5.89 -6.86
N TRP A 41 -8.19 -5.31 -6.24
CA TRP A 41 -8.23 -3.95 -5.71
C TRP A 41 -8.49 -2.88 -6.78
N GLU A 42 -8.13 -3.12 -8.04
CA GLU A 42 -8.32 -2.14 -9.12
C GLU A 42 -9.78 -1.92 -9.50
N LYS A 43 -10.69 -2.83 -9.09
CA LYS A 43 -12.13 -2.64 -9.22
C LYS A 43 -12.66 -1.48 -8.35
N GLY A 44 -11.85 -0.99 -7.42
CA GLY A 44 -12.23 0.06 -6.49
C GLY A 44 -13.08 -0.47 -5.32
N MET A 45 -13.12 0.33 -4.25
CA MET A 45 -13.94 0.10 -3.06
C MET A 45 -14.41 1.46 -2.52
N SER A 46 -15.29 1.48 -1.53
CA SER A 46 -15.52 2.72 -0.77
C SER A 46 -14.24 3.12 -0.03
N TRP A 47 -13.88 4.40 -0.09
CA TRP A 47 -12.61 4.89 0.45
C TRP A 47 -12.59 4.79 1.97
N GLY A 48 -13.71 5.08 2.62
CA GLY A 48 -13.96 4.92 4.05
C GLY A 48 -13.77 3.48 4.52
N ARG A 49 -14.14 2.48 3.70
CA ARG A 49 -13.86 1.07 4.02
C ARG A 49 -12.37 0.77 4.11
N VAL A 50 -11.57 1.28 3.17
CA VAL A 50 -10.11 1.09 3.17
C VAL A 50 -9.46 1.92 4.29
N PHE A 51 -9.92 3.15 4.51
CA PHE A 51 -9.47 4.00 5.61
C PHE A 51 -9.74 3.36 6.98
N ALA A 52 -10.93 2.77 7.18
CA ALA A 52 -11.24 2.07 8.42
C ALA A 52 -10.33 0.84 8.63
N ALA A 53 -9.99 0.10 7.57
CA ALA A 53 -9.03 -1.00 7.65
C ALA A 53 -7.62 -0.53 8.01
N LEU A 54 -7.14 0.52 7.34
CA LEU A 54 -5.89 1.21 7.67
C LEU A 54 -5.84 1.58 9.15
N MET A 55 -6.87 2.27 9.67
CA MET A 55 -6.91 2.71 11.06
C MET A 55 -6.86 1.55 12.05
N ARG A 56 -7.52 0.42 11.76
CA ARG A 56 -7.43 -0.77 12.62
C ARG A 56 -6.01 -1.32 12.70
N HIS A 57 -5.31 -1.42 11.56
CA HIS A 57 -3.91 -1.86 11.54
C HIS A 57 -2.99 -0.87 12.24
N MET A 58 -3.18 0.43 12.04
CA MET A 58 -2.38 1.47 12.72
C MET A 58 -2.56 1.44 14.23
N TRP A 59 -3.80 1.27 14.72
CA TRP A 59 -4.05 1.16 16.16
C TRP A 59 -3.53 -0.14 16.78
N ALA A 60 -3.66 -1.27 16.08
CA ALA A 60 -3.11 -2.54 16.53
C ALA A 60 -1.57 -2.47 16.65
N TRP A 61 -0.91 -1.88 15.65
CA TRP A 61 0.53 -1.59 15.72
C TRP A 61 0.89 -0.66 16.88
N TRP A 62 0.15 0.43 17.06
CA TRP A 62 0.39 1.40 18.14
C TRP A 62 0.26 0.76 19.54
N ARG A 63 -0.65 -0.18 19.68
CA ARG A 63 -0.87 -0.97 20.91
C ARG A 63 0.14 -2.09 21.11
N LYS A 64 1.10 -2.25 20.20
CA LYS A 64 2.08 -3.36 20.20
C LYS A 64 1.39 -4.72 20.17
N GLU A 65 0.25 -4.82 19.49
CA GLU A 65 -0.36 -6.12 19.23
C GLU A 65 0.62 -6.99 18.41
N PRO A 66 0.55 -8.33 18.55
CA PRO A 66 1.30 -9.23 17.69
C PRO A 66 1.00 -8.97 16.21
N ASN A 67 1.76 -9.61 15.33
CA ASN A 67 1.48 -9.55 13.90
C ASN A 67 0.04 -9.92 13.57
N ASP A 68 -0.43 -9.44 12.42
CA ASP A 68 -1.76 -9.70 11.90
C ASP A 68 -2.05 -11.22 11.93
N PRO A 69 -3.15 -11.66 12.56
CA PRO A 69 -3.39 -13.07 12.84
C PRO A 69 -3.69 -13.89 11.58
N GLU A 70 -4.14 -13.24 10.49
CA GLU A 70 -4.44 -13.91 9.23
C GLU A 70 -3.17 -14.24 8.44
N THR A 71 -2.20 -13.33 8.45
CA THR A 71 -0.99 -13.43 7.61
C THR A 71 0.29 -13.72 8.38
N GLY A 72 0.29 -13.51 9.70
CA GLY A 72 1.49 -13.52 10.53
C GLY A 72 2.46 -12.37 10.22
N LYS A 73 2.06 -11.38 9.40
CA LYS A 73 2.90 -10.22 9.00
C LYS A 73 2.59 -8.98 9.84
N SER A 74 3.51 -8.03 9.89
CA SER A 74 3.32 -6.79 10.66
C SER A 74 2.07 -6.04 10.19
N HIS A 75 1.33 -5.46 11.13
CA HIS A 75 0.23 -4.56 10.82
C HIS A 75 0.64 -3.37 9.94
N LEU A 76 1.90 -2.92 10.01
CA LEU A 76 2.40 -1.86 9.12
C LEU A 76 2.41 -2.27 7.65
N TRP A 77 2.56 -3.57 7.34
CA TRP A 77 2.56 -4.05 5.96
C TRP A 77 1.16 -3.95 5.36
N HIS A 78 0.14 -4.30 6.15
CA HIS A 78 -1.26 -4.14 5.78
C HIS A 78 -1.68 -2.67 5.68
N ALA A 79 -1.20 -1.84 6.61
CA ALA A 79 -1.39 -0.40 6.55
C ALA A 79 -0.77 0.20 5.28
N ALA A 80 0.45 -0.19 4.91
CA ALA A 80 1.10 0.23 3.67
C ALA A 80 0.27 -0.16 2.43
N CYS A 81 -0.27 -1.38 2.40
CA CYS A 81 -1.18 -1.83 1.34
C CYS A 81 -2.46 -0.98 1.26
N CYS A 82 -3.07 -0.66 2.41
CA CYS A 82 -4.24 0.23 2.45
C CYS A 82 -3.93 1.64 1.94
N ILE A 83 -2.77 2.21 2.32
CA ILE A 83 -2.30 3.50 1.81
C ILE A 83 -2.07 3.44 0.30
N ALA A 84 -1.44 2.37 -0.20
CA ALA A 84 -1.23 2.19 -1.64
C ALA A 84 -2.56 2.16 -2.41
N PHE A 85 -3.59 1.49 -1.87
CA PHE A 85 -4.93 1.51 -2.46
C PHE A 85 -5.57 2.89 -2.44
N LEU A 86 -5.51 3.62 -1.32
CA LEU A 86 -6.09 4.97 -1.23
C LEU A 86 -5.40 5.96 -2.18
N ILE A 87 -4.06 5.94 -2.28
CA ILE A 87 -3.29 6.73 -3.25
C ILE A 87 -3.75 6.39 -4.67
N ALA A 88 -3.87 5.11 -5.00
CA ALA A 88 -4.29 4.68 -6.33
C ALA A 88 -5.74 5.10 -6.62
N TYR A 89 -6.64 4.99 -5.65
CA TYR A 89 -8.04 5.39 -5.81
C TYR A 89 -8.19 6.89 -6.00
N GLU A 90 -7.45 7.69 -5.23
CA GLU A 90 -7.39 9.14 -5.37
C GLU A 90 -6.84 9.55 -6.74
N GLN A 91 -5.68 9.02 -7.15
CA GLN A 91 -5.05 9.40 -8.41
C GLN A 91 -5.81 8.92 -9.65
N ARG A 92 -6.49 7.77 -9.56
CA ARG A 92 -7.20 7.16 -10.70
C ARG A 92 -8.70 7.41 -10.69
N GLN A 93 -9.22 8.06 -9.66
CA GLN A 93 -10.66 8.29 -9.47
C GLN A 93 -11.46 6.97 -9.51
N SER A 94 -10.94 5.92 -8.86
CA SER A 94 -11.57 4.59 -8.81
C SER A 94 -12.23 4.32 -7.46
N GLY A 95 -13.26 3.47 -7.45
CA GLY A 95 -14.05 3.18 -6.25
C GLY A 95 -15.06 4.29 -5.95
N THR A 96 -15.33 4.55 -4.67
CA THR A 96 -16.30 5.57 -4.23
C THR A 96 -15.71 6.40 -3.10
N ASP A 97 -15.52 7.70 -3.35
CA ASP A 97 -15.18 8.65 -2.30
C ASP A 97 -16.43 8.94 -1.44
N ASP A 98 -16.49 8.31 -0.28
CA ASP A 98 -17.56 8.38 0.71
C ASP A 98 -17.13 9.13 1.98
N ARG A 99 -16.09 9.97 1.88
CA ARG A 99 -15.71 10.90 2.94
C ARG A 99 -16.82 11.95 3.12
N PRO A 100 -17.12 12.37 4.36
CA PRO A 100 -18.19 13.33 4.66
C PRO A 100 -17.85 14.77 4.20
#